data_AF-A0A7Y2G0A5-F1
#
_entry.id   AF-A0A7Y2G0A5-F1
#
_cell.length_a   1.000
_cell.length_b   1.000
_cell.length_c   1.000
_cell.angle_alpha   90.00
_cell.angle_beta   90.00
_cell.angle_gamma   90.00
#
_symmetry.space_group_name_H-M   'P 1'
#
loop_
_entity.id
_entity.type
_entity.pdbx_description
1 polymer ?
#
loop_
_entity_poly.entity_id
_entity_poly.type
_entity_poly.pdbx_seq_one_letter_code
_entity_poly.pdbx_strand_id
1 'polypeptide(L)'
;MINAKFITCTALALSFVAVGFAQEEAPQGPPPGGTPKDFVLPAKDVFVLGNGLQATLIPFGNVPKATVSIIVRSGNLNEGDQTWLADLSGDFFLEGTT
;
A
#
# COMPACT_ATOMS: atom_id res chain seq x y z
N MET A 1 -72.11 -3.37 -28.02
CA MET A 1 -71.34 -2.20 -28.50
C MET A 1 -70.31 -1.86 -27.43
N ILE A 2 -69.05 -2.28 -27.63
CA ILE A 2 -67.99 -2.05 -26.65
C ILE A 2 -67.61 -0.56 -26.71
N ASN A 3 -67.69 0.12 -25.56
CA ASN A 3 -67.59 1.56 -25.45
C ASN A 3 -66.13 2.01 -25.68
N ALA A 4 -65.90 2.98 -26.58
CA ALA A 4 -64.56 3.44 -26.95
C ALA A 4 -63.73 3.91 -25.74
N LYS A 5 -64.38 4.43 -24.69
CA LYS A 5 -63.74 4.79 -23.41
C LYS A 5 -63.15 3.59 -22.66
N PHE A 6 -63.74 2.41 -22.80
CA PHE A 6 -63.25 1.18 -22.17
C PHE A 6 -61.97 0.69 -22.85
N ILE A 7 -61.90 0.79 -24.18
CA ILE A 7 -60.73 0.40 -24.99
C ILE A 7 -59.52 1.30 -24.69
N THR A 8 -59.75 2.62 -24.54
CA THR A 8 -58.67 3.58 -24.23
C THR A 8 -58.09 3.37 -22.83
N CYS A 9 -58.91 3.04 -21.83
CA CYS A 9 -58.42 2.72 -20.47
C CYS A 9 -57.60 1.42 -20.43
N THR A 10 -58.00 0.38 -21.17
CA THR A 10 -57.24 -0.88 -21.21
C THR A 10 -55.92 -0.74 -21.96
N ALA A 11 -55.88 0.04 -23.05
CA ALA A 11 -54.65 0.32 -23.78
C ALA A 11 -53.63 1.12 -22.93
N LEU A 12 -54.11 2.12 -22.16
CA LEU A 12 -53.26 2.93 -21.30
C LEU A 12 -52.70 2.13 -20.11
N ALA A 13 -53.51 1.22 -19.55
CA ALA A 13 -53.06 0.30 -18.49
C ALA A 13 -52.01 -0.71 -19.00
N LEU A 14 -52.13 -1.19 -20.25
CA LEU A 14 -51.16 -2.12 -20.83
C LEU A 14 -49.80 -1.47 -21.08
N SER A 15 -49.77 -0.19 -21.47
CA SER A 15 -48.52 0.57 -21.65
C SER A 15 -47.77 0.86 -20.35
N PHE A 16 -48.45 0.85 -19.19
CA PHE A 16 -47.79 1.07 -17.89
C PHE A 16 -47.08 -0.19 -17.35
N VAL A 17 -47.54 -1.39 -17.73
CA VAL A 17 -46.95 -2.67 -17.29
C VAL A 17 -45.62 -2.96 -17.99
N ALA A 18 -45.42 -2.47 -19.22
CA ALA A 18 -44.19 -2.72 -19.98
C ALA A 18 -42.95 -1.99 -19.42
N VAL A 19 -43.13 -0.90 -18.67
CA VAL A 19 -42.03 -0.10 -18.10
C VAL A 19 -41.45 -0.75 -16.83
N GLY A 20 -42.22 -1.60 -16.14
CA GLY A 20 -41.82 -2.20 -14.86
C GLY A 20 -40.78 -3.34 -14.94
N PHE A 21 -40.56 -3.92 -16.12
CA PHE A 21 -39.67 -5.09 -16.29
C PHE A 21 -38.34 -4.79 -17.00
N ALA A 22 -38.06 -3.52 -17.31
CA ALA A 22 -36.87 -3.12 -18.10
C ALA A 22 -35.73 -2.51 -17.26
N GLN A 23 -35.79 -2.56 -15.92
CA GLN A 23 -34.66 -2.17 -15.08
C GLN A 23 -33.72 -3.35 -14.90
N GLU A 24 -32.83 -3.56 -15.87
CA GLU A 24 -31.63 -4.38 -15.67
C GLU A 24 -30.78 -3.68 -14.60
N GLU A 25 -30.71 -4.27 -13.40
CA GLU A 25 -29.79 -3.81 -12.35
C GLU A 25 -28.37 -3.87 -12.89
N ALA A 26 -27.78 -2.71 -13.16
CA ALA A 26 -26.37 -2.62 -13.48
C ALA A 26 -25.58 -3.30 -12.34
N PRO A 27 -24.71 -4.29 -12.63
CA PRO A 27 -24.09 -5.11 -11.60
C PRO A 27 -23.45 -4.25 -10.52
N GLN A 28 -24.02 -4.25 -9.30
CA GLN A 28 -23.56 -3.46 -8.14
C GLN A 28 -22.32 -4.07 -7.47
N GLY A 29 -21.52 -4.83 -8.22
CA GLY A 29 -20.24 -5.35 -7.76
C GLY A 29 -19.18 -4.25 -7.73
N PRO A 30 -18.14 -4.37 -6.88
CA PRO A 30 -16.97 -3.53 -7.03
C PRO A 30 -16.42 -3.68 -8.47
N PRO A 31 -15.86 -2.61 -9.05
CA PRO A 31 -15.19 -2.71 -10.34
C PRO A 31 -14.19 -3.88 -10.33
N PRO A 32 -14.01 -4.58 -11.47
CA PRO A 32 -12.94 -5.56 -11.60
C PRO A 32 -11.61 -4.97 -11.13
N GLY A 33 -10.85 -5.75 -10.38
CA GLY A 33 -9.52 -5.33 -9.93
C GLY A 33 -8.65 -4.90 -11.12
N GLY A 34 -7.92 -3.80 -10.96
CA GLY A 34 -6.96 -3.37 -11.97
C GLY A 34 -5.81 -4.38 -12.12
N THR A 35 -5.07 -4.27 -13.23
CA THR A 35 -3.84 -5.05 -13.41
C THR A 35 -2.84 -4.72 -12.30
N PRO A 36 -2.16 -5.72 -11.71
CA PRO A 36 -1.07 -5.46 -10.76
C PRO A 36 -0.03 -4.52 -11.37
N LYS A 37 0.55 -3.65 -10.55
CA LYS A 37 1.68 -2.82 -10.99
C LYS A 37 2.93 -3.69 -11.10
N ASP A 38 3.77 -3.39 -12.09
CA ASP A 38 5.07 -4.02 -12.21
C ASP A 38 5.94 -3.69 -10.98
N PHE A 39 6.67 -4.70 -10.50
CA PHE A 39 7.66 -4.55 -9.45
C PHE A 39 9.05 -4.39 -10.07
N VAL A 40 9.65 -3.22 -9.89
CA VAL A 40 11.02 -2.92 -10.34
C VAL A 40 11.90 -2.74 -9.11
N LEU A 41 12.98 -3.52 -9.03
CA LEU A 41 13.95 -3.37 -7.96
C LEU A 41 14.73 -2.05 -8.15
N PRO A 42 14.82 -1.19 -7.13
CA PRO A 42 15.59 0.05 -7.21
C PRO A 42 17.08 -0.22 -7.44
N ALA A 43 17.74 0.70 -8.14
CA ALA A 43 19.20 0.72 -8.21
C ALA A 43 19.81 0.92 -6.82
N LYS A 44 21.03 0.39 -6.63
CA LYS A 44 21.82 0.58 -5.41
C LYS A 44 23.12 1.31 -5.75
N ASP A 45 23.45 2.33 -4.96
CA ASP A 45 24.75 3.00 -5.05
C ASP A 45 25.59 2.53 -3.87
N VAL A 46 26.66 1.79 -4.15
CA VAL A 46 27.58 1.24 -3.14
C VAL A 46 28.90 1.98 -3.23
N PHE A 47 29.37 2.52 -2.11
CA PHE A 47 30.60 3.30 -2.05
C PHE A 47 31.29 3.19 -0.69
N VAL A 48 32.55 3.62 -0.64
CA VAL A 48 33.38 3.64 0.58
C VAL A 48 33.61 5.09 0.98
N LEU A 49 33.34 5.41 2.24
CA LEU A 49 33.58 6.72 2.84
C LEU A 49 35.08 6.93 3.08
N GLY A 50 35.51 8.19 3.26
CA GLY A 50 36.92 8.53 3.49
C GLY A 50 37.55 7.87 4.73
N ASN A 51 36.73 7.42 5.69
CA ASN A 51 37.15 6.69 6.87
C ASN A 51 37.10 5.15 6.71
N GLY A 52 36.82 4.64 5.51
CA GLY A 52 36.79 3.21 5.20
C GLY A 52 35.44 2.51 5.45
N LEU A 53 34.42 3.22 5.95
CA LEU A 53 33.08 2.64 6.11
C LEU A 53 32.43 2.36 4.75
N GLN A 54 31.76 1.21 4.64
CA GLN A 54 30.95 0.87 3.47
C GLN A 54 29.54 1.44 3.62
N ALA A 55 29.05 2.11 2.58
CA ALA A 55 27.70 2.67 2.52
C ALA A 55 26.95 2.12 1.31
N THR A 56 25.64 1.95 1.45
CA THR A 56 24.73 1.61 0.35
C THR A 56 23.53 2.55 0.39
N LEU A 57 23.34 3.31 -0.68
CA LEU A 57 22.19 4.19 -0.86
C LEU A 57 21.19 3.51 -1.82
N ILE A 58 19.92 3.47 -1.41
CA ILE A 58 18.83 2.93 -2.21
C ILE A 58 17.78 4.03 -2.35
N PRO A 59 17.70 4.73 -3.50
CA PRO A 59 16.63 5.69 -3.78
C PRO A 59 15.30 4.94 -3.91
N PHE A 60 14.40 5.12 -2.95
CA PHE A 60 13.11 4.43 -2.93
C PHE A 60 11.94 5.38 -2.70
N GLY A 61 10.96 5.33 -3.61
CA GLY A 61 9.73 6.11 -3.53
C GLY A 61 9.88 7.58 -3.93
N ASN A 62 8.76 8.32 -3.85
CA ASN A 62 8.67 9.75 -4.21
C ASN A 62 8.41 10.65 -2.99
N VAL A 63 8.34 10.07 -1.79
CA VAL A 63 8.10 10.80 -0.54
C VAL A 63 9.46 11.21 0.03
N PRO A 64 9.64 12.44 0.53
CA PRO A 64 10.88 12.90 1.16
C PRO A 64 11.04 12.27 2.56
N LYS A 65 11.19 10.94 2.62
CA LYS A 65 11.42 10.16 3.83
C LYS A 65 12.60 9.22 3.59
N ALA A 66 13.53 9.22 4.54
CA ALA A 66 14.68 8.33 4.52
C ALA A 66 14.68 7.44 5.76
N THR A 67 15.22 6.24 5.60
CA THR A 67 15.61 5.35 6.69
C THR A 67 17.11 5.19 6.63
N VAL A 68 17.78 5.47 7.75
CA VAL A 68 19.22 5.29 7.89
C VAL A 68 19.45 4.14 8.87
N SER A 69 20.32 3.20 8.50
CA SER A 69 20.73 2.11 9.35
C SER A 69 22.25 2.08 9.44
N ILE A 70 22.77 1.98 10.65
CA ILE A 70 24.19 1.80 10.94
C ILE A 70 24.34 0.42 11.57
N ILE A 71 25.24 -0.39 11.01
CA ILE A 71 25.46 -1.76 11.47
C ILE A 71 26.88 -1.84 12.02
N VAL A 72 26.99 -2.20 13.29
CA VAL A 72 28.27 -2.50 13.94
C VAL A 72 28.40 -4.01 14.03
N ARG A 73 29.48 -4.57 13.47
CA ARG A 73 29.75 -6.02 13.55
C ARG A 73 30.41 -6.38 14.88
N SER A 74 29.71 -6.11 15.98
CA SER A 74 30.08 -6.46 17.35
C SER A 74 28.81 -6.74 18.16
N GLY A 75 28.91 -7.52 19.22
CA GLY A 75 27.81 -7.83 20.14
C GLY A 75 28.30 -8.67 21.32
N ASN A 76 27.41 -9.37 22.02
CA ASN A 76 27.75 -10.09 23.25
C ASN A 76 28.84 -11.15 23.09
N LEU A 77 28.99 -11.70 21.87
CA LEU A 77 30.08 -12.62 21.53
C LEU A 77 31.48 -11.97 21.62
N ASN A 78 31.55 -10.64 21.60
CA ASN A 78 32.78 -9.85 21.54
C ASN A 78 33.19 -9.24 22.90
N GLU A 79 32.51 -9.59 23.99
CA GLU A 79 32.65 -8.93 25.29
C GLU A 79 33.69 -9.53 26.24
N GLY A 80 34.17 -10.76 25.96
CA GLY A 80 35.03 -11.49 26.89
C GLY A 80 34.34 -11.69 28.24
N ASP A 81 34.98 -11.22 29.32
CA ASP A 81 34.43 -11.32 30.69
C ASP A 81 33.47 -10.18 31.06
N GLN A 82 33.25 -9.20 30.17
CA GLN A 82 32.41 -8.02 30.43
C GLN A 82 30.96 -8.25 30.00
N THR A 83 30.27 -9.16 30.67
CA THR A 83 28.89 -9.54 30.37
C THR A 83 27.95 -8.33 30.24
N TRP A 84 27.20 -8.28 29.14
CA TRP A 84 26.19 -7.26 28.78
C TRP A 84 26.75 -5.88 28.42
N LEU A 85 28.05 -5.77 28.14
CA LEU A 85 28.64 -4.50 27.73
C LEU A 85 28.05 -3.97 26.42
N ALA A 86 27.78 -4.83 25.44
CA ALA A 86 27.20 -4.47 24.15
C ALA A 86 25.74 -4.05 24.29
N ASP A 87 24.97 -4.71 25.17
CA ASP A 87 23.59 -4.31 25.48
C ASP A 87 23.58 -2.91 26.10
N LEU A 88 24.37 -2.71 27.16
CA LEU A 88 24.50 -1.42 27.83
C LEU A 88 24.97 -0.32 26.87
N SER A 89 25.97 -0.62 26.04
CA SER A 89 26.49 0.34 25.05
C SER A 89 25.45 0.68 23.99
N GLY A 90 24.66 -0.30 23.56
CA GLY A 90 23.56 -0.14 22.61
C GLY A 90 22.48 0.79 23.13
N ASP A 91 22.11 0.62 24.40
CA ASP A 91 21.15 1.51 25.08
C ASP A 91 21.71 2.94 25.16
N PHE A 92 22.98 3.11 25.54
CA PHE A 92 23.60 4.43 25.66
C PHE A 92 23.80 5.17 24.33
N PHE A 93 23.82 4.49 23.19
CA PHE A 93 23.85 5.18 21.89
C PHE A 93 22.63 6.08 21.64
N LEU A 94 21.52 5.84 22.36
CA LEU A 94 20.31 6.63 22.25
C LEU A 94 20.33 7.93 23.07
N GLU A 95 21.27 8.06 24.01
CA GLU A 95 21.33 9.19 24.95
C GLU A 95 21.95 10.47 24.37
N GLY A 96 22.51 10.39 23.16
CA GLY A 96 23.11 11.53 22.45
C GLY A 96 24.53 11.89 22.92
N THR A 97 25.12 12.86 22.24
CA THR A 97 26.49 13.35 22.47
C THR A 97 26.50 14.89 22.48
N THR A 98 27.51 15.51 23.10
CA THR A 98 27.71 16.97 23.12
C THR A 98 28.40 17.51 21.87
#